data_AF-A0A5J4R1W4-F1
#
_entry.id   AF-A0A5J4R1W4-F1
#
_cell.length_a   1.000
_cell.length_b   1.000
_cell.length_c   1.000
_cell.angle_alpha   90.00
_cell.angle_beta   90.00
_cell.angle_gamma   90.00
#
_symmetry.space_group_name_H-M   'P 1'
#
loop_
_entity.id
_entity.type
_entity.pdbx_description
1 polymer ?
#
loop_
_entity_poly.entity_id
_entity_poly.type
_entity_poly.pdbx_seq_one_letter_code
_entity_poly.pdbx_strand_id
1 'polypeptide(L)' 'EKIYPSDANFFLARVTDAGKIYHYLTDAGIIVRNRHSISLCGNCLRITVGTKEEDGKLMEALRKYDSFYIQ' A
#
# COMPACT_ATOMS: atom_id res chain seq x y z
N GLU A 1 4.56 -10.33 -12.41
CA GLU A 1 3.71 -9.27 -11.81
C GLU A 1 3.00 -8.49 -12.91
N LYS A 2 1.83 -7.89 -12.65
CA LYS A 2 1.03 -7.16 -13.65
C LYS A 2 0.85 -5.71 -13.23
N ILE A 3 1.52 -4.79 -13.93
CA ILE A 3 1.43 -3.34 -13.74
C ILE A 3 0.28 -2.84 -14.63
N TYR A 4 -0.64 -2.07 -14.06
CA TYR A 4 -1.77 -1.49 -14.79
C TYR A 4 -1.50 0.00 -15.04
N PRO A 5 -1.49 0.46 -16.31
CA PRO A 5 -1.33 1.89 -16.61
C PRO A 5 -2.51 2.68 -16.04
N SER A 6 -2.23 3.86 -15.49
CA SER A 6 -3.23 4.72 -14.85
C SER A 6 -3.12 6.14 -15.38
N ASP A 7 -4.25 6.73 -15.78
CA ASP A 7 -4.41 8.17 -16.03
C ASP A 7 -4.57 8.97 -14.71
N ALA A 8 -4.05 8.45 -13.59
CA ALA A 8 -4.20 9.03 -12.27
C ALA A 8 -2.89 8.99 -11.48
N ASN A 9 -2.79 9.84 -10.46
CA ASN A 9 -1.67 9.89 -9.52
C ASN A 9 -1.73 8.78 -8.46
N PHE A 10 -2.21 7.59 -8.80
CA PHE A 10 -2.28 6.47 -7.86
C PHE A 10 -2.16 5.12 -8.55
N PHE A 11 -1.77 4.11 -7.80
CA PHE A 11 -1.81 2.72 -8.21
C PHE A 11 -2.56 1.86 -7.20
N LEU A 12 -3.02 0.68 -7.65
CA LEU A 12 -3.59 -0.34 -6.78
C LEU A 12 -2.54 -1.43 -6.58
N ALA A 13 -2.26 -1.75 -5.32
CA ALA A 13 -1.39 -2.84 -4.93
C ALA A 13 -2.21 -3.92 -4.24
N ARG A 14 -2.17 -5.14 -4.78
CA ARG A 14 -2.70 -6.32 -4.07
C ARG A 14 -1.67 -6.76 -3.05
N VAL A 15 -2.10 -6.97 -1.82
CA VAL A 15 -1.27 -7.36 -0.69
C VAL A 15 -1.81 -8.63 -0.03
N THR A 16 -1.08 -9.18 0.94
CA THR A 16 -1.47 -10.42 1.63
C THR A 16 -2.65 -10.21 2.57
N ASP A 17 -2.62 -9.13 3.37
CA ASP A 17 -3.68 -8.74 4.29
C ASP A 17 -3.83 -7.21 4.27
N ALA A 18 -4.78 -6.72 3.47
CA ALA A 18 -4.97 -5.28 3.29
C ALA A 18 -5.47 -4.59 4.56
N GLY A 19 -6.16 -5.30 5.46
CA GLY A 19 -6.59 -4.74 6.73
C GLY A 19 -5.39 -4.45 7.64
N LYS A 20 -4.54 -5.46 7.85
CA LYS A 20 -3.34 -5.32 8.70
C LYS A 20 -2.36 -4.28 8.16
N ILE A 21 -2.06 -4.34 6.87
CA ILE A 21 -1.11 -3.40 6.25
C ILE A 21 -1.68 -1.99 6.24
N TYR A 22 -3.00 -1.82 6.02
CA TYR A 22 -3.65 -0.52 6.15
C TYR A 22 -3.44 0.08 7.55
N HIS A 23 -3.76 -0.69 8.61
CA HIS A 23 -3.62 -0.21 9.99
C HIS A 23 -2.17 0.11 10.34
N TYR A 24 -1.23 -0.76 9.98
CA TYR A 24 0.21 -0.51 10.17
C TYR A 24 0.68 0.80 9.52
N LEU A 25 0.28 1.04 8.26
CA LEU A 25 0.65 2.27 7.55
C LEU A 25 0.00 3.50 8.20
N THR A 26 -1.28 3.43 8.57
CA THR A 26 -1.95 4.57 9.21
C THR A 26 -1.36 4.90 10.59
N ASP A 27 -0.97 3.89 11.36
CA ASP A 27 -0.32 4.07 12.66
C ASP A 27 1.08 4.70 12.51
N ALA A 28 1.76 4.44 11.38
CA ALA A 28 3.00 5.11 10.99
C ALA A 28 2.80 6.51 10.39
N GLY A 29 1.57 7.03 10.34
CA GLY A 29 1.23 8.33 9.77
C GLY A 29 1.18 8.35 8.24
N ILE A 30 1.15 7.19 7.58
CA ILE A 30 1.13 7.04 6.13
C ILE A 30 -0.30 6.71 5.70
N ILE A 31 -0.95 7.67 5.03
CA ILE A 31 -2.36 7.54 4.65
C ILE A 31 -2.49 6.89 3.28
N VAL A 32 -3.05 5.68 3.26
CA VAL A 32 -3.46 4.97 2.03
C VAL A 32 -4.98 4.73 2.05
N ARG A 33 -5.58 4.32 0.93
CA ARG A 33 -7.01 3.96 0.90
C ARG A 33 -7.20 2.44 0.82
N ASN A 34 -7.90 1.87 1.79
CA ASN A 34 -8.27 0.46 1.75
C ASN A 34 -9.40 0.23 0.73
N ARG A 35 -9.17 -0.66 -0.24
CA ARG A 35 -10.14 -1.04 -1.28
C ARG A 35 -10.51 -2.53 -1.23
N HIS A 36 -10.18 -3.21 -0.14
CA HIS A 36 -10.44 -4.64 0.06
C HIS A 36 -11.90 -5.04 -0.15
N SER A 37 -12.86 -4.16 0.19
CA SER A 37 -14.31 -4.43 0.07
C SER A 37 -14.86 -4.26 -1.35
N ILE A 38 -14.05 -3.84 -2.33
CA ILE A 38 -14.49 -3.70 -3.72
C ILE A 38 -14.41 -5.06 -4.41
N SER A 39 -15.51 -5.47 -5.07
CA SER A 39 -15.57 -6.66 -5.92
C SER A 39 -14.40 -6.69 -6.92
N LEU A 40 -13.75 -7.85 -7.08
CA LEU A 40 -12.53 -8.08 -7.89
C LEU A 40 -11.25 -7.38 -7.36
N CYS A 41 -11.33 -6.62 -6.27
CA CYS A 41 -10.23 -5.87 -5.63
C CYS A 41 -9.92 -6.36 -4.20
N GLY A 42 -10.23 -7.62 -3.90
CA GLY A 42 -9.92 -8.23 -2.60
C GLY A 42 -8.44 -8.07 -2.24
N ASN A 43 -8.18 -7.64 -1.01
CA ASN A 43 -6.84 -7.33 -0.51
C ASN A 43 -6.05 -6.28 -1.30
N CYS A 44 -6.72 -5.26 -1.85
CA CYS A 44 -6.02 -4.16 -2.50
C CYS A 44 -5.97 -2.88 -1.65
N LEU A 45 -4.82 -2.23 -1.68
CA LEU A 45 -4.62 -0.85 -1.22
C LEU A 45 -4.46 0.07 -2.42
N ARG A 46 -5.08 1.25 -2.35
CA ARG A 46 -4.87 2.32 -3.32
C ARG A 46 -3.87 3.32 -2.75
N ILE A 47 -2.74 3.43 -3.42
CA ILE A 47 -1.61 4.26 -3.01
C ILE A 47 -1.51 5.43 -3.99
N THR A 48 -1.57 6.66 -3.46
CA THR A 48 -1.30 7.86 -4.24
C THR A 48 0.21 8.04 -4.37
N VAL A 49 0.67 8.36 -5.58
CA VAL A 49 2.06 8.78 -5.84
C VAL A 49 2.18 10.22 -5.37
N GLY A 50 3.02 10.44 -4.36
CA GLY A 50 3.20 11.71 -3.68
C GLY A 50 4.49 12.41 -4.09
N THR A 51 5.09 13.16 -3.15
CA THR A 51 6.47 13.63 -3.29
C THR A 51 7.46 12.49 -3.10
N LYS A 52 8.72 12.70 -3.51
CA LYS A 52 9.79 11.72 -3.33
C LYS A 52 10.00 11.33 -1.86
N GLU A 53 9.78 12.28 -0.95
CA GLU A 53 9.89 12.07 0.49
C GLU A 53 8.73 11.23 1.03
N GLU A 54 7.50 11.47 0.55
CA GLU A 54 6.31 10.68 0.91
C GLU A 54 6.43 9.24 0.40
N ASP A 55 6.80 9.08 -0.87
CA ASP A 55 7.03 7.77 -1.49
C ASP A 55 8.18 7.03 -0.80
N GLY A 56 9.24 7.75 -0.41
CA GLY A 56 10.36 7.19 0.35
C GLY A 56 9.93 6.63 1.70
N LYS A 57 9.12 7.38 2.47
CA LYS A 57 8.57 6.92 3.77
C LYS A 57 7.69 5.69 3.61
N LEU A 58 6.85 5.65 2.58
CA LEU A 58 6.03 4.48 2.25
C LEU A 58 6.89 3.24 1.99
N MET A 59 7.91 3.38 1.13
CA MET A 59 8.79 2.28 0.77
C MET A 59 9.59 1.77 1.98
N GLU A 60 10.08 2.67 2.84
CA GLU A 60 10.77 2.28 4.07
C GLU A 60 9.84 1.52 5.04
N ALA A 61 8.63 2.04 5.25
CA ALA A 61 7.65 1.40 6.13
C ALA A 61 7.26 0.00 5.63
N LEU A 62 7.05 -0.17 4.32
CA LEU A 62 6.73 -1.47 3.72
C LEU A 62 7.91 -2.47 3.81
N ARG A 63 9.15 -2.03 3.60
CA ARG A 63 10.34 -2.88 3.78
C ARG A 63 10.50 -3.33 5.23
N LYS A 64 10.25 -2.43 6.19
CA LYS A 64 10.25 -2.76 7.61
C LYS A 64 9.19 -3.81 7.92
N TYR A 65 7.96 -3.61 7.43
CA TYR A 65 6.87 -4.57 7.61
C TYR A 65 7.22 -5.97 7.09
N ASP A 66 7.80 -6.07 5.89
CA ASP A 66 8.20 -7.35 5.28
C ASP A 66 9.35 -8.03 6.06
N SER A 67 10.33 -7.24 6.54
CA SER A 67 11.47 -7.76 7.31
C SER A 67 11.05 -8.38 8.65
N PHE A 68 9.92 -7.95 9.24
CA PHE A 68 9.36 -8.58 10.44
C PHE A 68 8.77 -9.98 10.20
N TYR A 69 8.50 -10.37 8.94
CA TYR A 69 7.96 -11.69 8.59
C TYR A 69 9.04 -12.73 8.23
N ILE A 70 10.32 -12.35 8.13
CA ILE A 70 11.45 -13.24 7.77
C ILE A 70 12.32 -13.61 8.99
N GLN A 71 11.86 -13.34 10.22
CA GLN A 71 12.39 -13.96 11.44
C GLN A 71 11.50 -15.10 11.90
#